data_AF-A0A2C9L749-F1
#
_entry.id   AF-A0A2C9L749-F1
#
_cell.length_a   1.000
_cell.length_b   1.000
_cell.length_c   1.000
_cell.angle_alpha   90.00
_cell.angle_beta   90.00
_cell.angle_gamma   90.00
#
_symmetry.space_group_name_H-M   'P 1'
#
loop_
_entity.id
_entity.type
_entity.pdbx_description
1 polymer ?
#
loop_
_entity_poly.entity_id
_entity_poly.type
_entity_poly.pdbx_seq_one_letter_code
_entity_poly.pdbx_strand_id
1 'polypeptide(L)'
;MWSQEEPNDWNGEDCVQIAKEGLLNDFPCTSELYFLCQLPVMSTSGTSPTCPYPGPNPVLIHTNKCFVFMTNEKKQPWEAQKACEEMINGTLAELSTEEERLFVSQSVYFNVSLLILGANDSDFEGEFIWVRNQSLLRLNWWASGEPNNANGQEYCVSMSSISGEISSDSCEDLKPFLCQLEVPNPCDTILPGAIYSDGQCFKMYTQSMNWSQVQKKWGNWHLKQ
;
A
#
# COMPACT_ATOMS: atom_id res chain seq x y z
N MET A 1 19.57 -3.57 6.39
CA MET A 1 20.71 -2.66 6.63
C MET A 1 20.81 -2.49 8.14
N TRP A 2 22.00 -2.55 8.72
CA TRP A 2 22.19 -2.41 10.17
C TRP A 2 22.08 -0.96 10.61
N SER A 3 21.69 -0.75 11.86
CA SER A 3 21.79 0.55 12.53
C SER A 3 23.24 1.02 12.57
N GLN A 4 23.43 2.32 12.78
CA GLN A 4 24.77 2.84 13.02
C GLN A 4 25.38 2.13 14.23
N GLU A 5 26.62 1.66 14.08
CA GLU A 5 27.38 0.90 15.09
C GLU A 5 26.91 -0.54 15.33
N GLU A 6 25.99 -1.08 14.53
CA GLU A 6 25.55 -2.48 14.63
C GLU A 6 26.04 -3.36 13.45
N PRO A 7 26.24 -4.68 13.64
CA PRO A 7 26.10 -5.39 14.92
C PRO A 7 27.32 -5.22 15.84
N ASN A 8 27.11 -5.13 17.15
CA ASN A 8 28.18 -4.81 18.13
C ASN A 8 28.46 -5.89 19.21
N ASP A 9 27.66 -6.94 19.28
CA ASP A 9 27.69 -8.03 20.25
C ASP A 9 27.80 -7.54 21.72
N TRP A 10 27.13 -6.44 22.03
CA TRP A 10 27.25 -5.78 23.33
C TRP A 10 26.59 -6.59 24.44
N ASN A 11 27.39 -7.22 25.30
CA ASN A 11 26.94 -8.16 26.34
C ASN A 11 26.34 -9.49 25.81
N GLY A 12 26.82 -9.99 24.66
CA GLY A 12 26.38 -11.30 24.15
C GLY A 12 25.02 -11.22 23.46
N GLU A 13 24.90 -10.28 22.54
CA GLU A 13 23.67 -9.97 21.82
C GLU A 13 23.57 -10.84 20.57
N ASP A 14 22.87 -11.97 20.66
CA ASP A 14 22.85 -12.99 19.60
C ASP A 14 21.55 -13.01 18.77
N CYS A 15 20.54 -12.19 19.08
CA CYS A 15 19.28 -12.13 18.34
C CYS A 15 19.15 -10.82 17.58
N VAL A 16 18.59 -10.84 16.38
CA VAL A 16 18.35 -9.61 15.62
C VAL A 16 17.01 -9.00 16.06
N GLN A 17 16.92 -7.68 16.11
CA GLN A 17 15.67 -6.94 16.16
C GLN A 17 15.62 -5.92 15.01
N ILE A 18 14.41 -5.60 14.56
CA ILE A 18 14.14 -4.45 13.69
C ILE A 18 13.82 -3.25 14.59
N ALA A 19 14.71 -2.26 14.61
CA ALA A 19 14.52 -1.00 15.33
C ALA A 19 13.36 -0.18 14.75
N LYS A 20 12.93 0.86 15.48
CA LYS A 20 11.80 1.72 15.08
C LYS A 20 12.02 2.40 13.72
N GLU A 21 13.28 2.61 13.37
CA GLU A 21 13.74 3.21 12.13
C GLU A 21 13.76 2.21 10.96
N GLY A 22 13.45 0.93 11.20
CA GLY A 22 13.51 -0.14 10.20
C GLY A 22 14.90 -0.73 9.98
N LEU A 23 15.88 -0.36 10.81
CA LEU A 23 17.26 -0.84 10.75
C LEU A 23 17.48 -2.02 11.71
N LEU A 24 18.46 -2.87 11.40
CA LEU A 24 18.77 -4.06 12.18
C LEU A 24 19.69 -3.74 13.36
N ASN A 25 19.50 -4.42 14.47
CA ASN A 25 20.30 -4.33 15.69
C ASN A 25 20.43 -5.74 16.25
N ASP A 26 21.62 -6.20 16.59
CA ASP A 26 21.76 -7.40 17.42
C ASP A 26 21.38 -7.03 18.85
N PHE A 27 20.73 -7.94 19.57
CA PHE A 27 20.01 -7.63 20.78
C PHE A 27 19.88 -8.88 21.66
N PRO A 28 19.65 -8.74 22.98
CA PRO A 28 19.63 -9.89 23.85
C PRO A 28 18.40 -10.75 23.55
N CYS A 29 18.62 -12.03 23.22
CA CYS A 29 17.55 -13.00 22.92
C CYS A 29 16.52 -13.18 24.05
N THR A 30 16.88 -12.78 25.27
CA THR A 30 16.02 -12.85 26.47
C THR A 30 15.03 -11.69 26.54
N SER A 31 15.19 -10.65 25.73
CA SER A 31 14.31 -9.49 25.69
C SER A 31 12.92 -9.87 25.18
N GLU A 32 11.88 -9.30 25.79
CA GLU A 32 10.50 -9.53 25.36
C GLU A 32 10.08 -8.44 24.36
N LEU A 33 9.99 -8.81 23.08
CA LEU A 33 9.67 -7.90 21.98
C LEU A 33 8.46 -8.40 21.19
N TYR A 34 7.88 -7.52 20.38
CA TYR A 34 6.99 -7.94 19.31
C TYR A 34 7.80 -8.69 18.24
N PHE A 35 7.15 -9.54 17.46
CA PHE A 35 7.85 -10.36 16.47
C PHE A 35 7.07 -10.46 15.16
N LEU A 36 7.81 -10.76 14.09
CA LEU A 36 7.31 -10.93 12.74
C LEU A 36 7.44 -12.38 12.31
N CYS A 37 6.33 -13.04 12.00
CA CYS A 37 6.35 -14.35 11.35
C CYS A 37 6.44 -14.18 9.84
N GLN A 38 7.28 -15.00 9.21
CA GLN A 38 7.35 -15.12 7.75
C GLN A 38 7.03 -16.57 7.34
N LEU A 39 6.14 -16.75 6.37
CA LEU A 39 5.87 -18.06 5.76
C LEU A 39 5.90 -18.00 4.24
N PRO A 40 6.50 -19.00 3.56
CA PRO A 40 6.39 -19.11 2.12
C PRO A 40 4.98 -19.50 1.69
N VAL A 41 4.49 -18.85 0.64
CA VAL A 41 3.34 -19.32 -0.11
C VAL A 41 3.80 -20.53 -0.93
N MET A 42 3.57 -21.74 -0.42
CA MET A 42 3.94 -22.96 -1.13
C MET A 42 3.16 -23.05 -2.45
N SER A 43 3.88 -23.36 -3.53
CA SER A 43 3.42 -23.34 -4.92
C SER A 43 2.21 -24.23 -5.23
N THR A 44 1.79 -25.08 -4.30
CA THR A 44 0.65 -26.00 -4.46
C THR A 44 -0.66 -25.48 -3.87
N SER A 45 -0.67 -24.38 -3.10
CA SER A 45 -1.86 -23.89 -2.39
C SER A 45 -2.14 -22.39 -2.47
N GLY A 46 -1.23 -21.57 -3.03
CA GLY A 46 -1.48 -20.15 -3.26
C GLY A 46 -0.83 -19.66 -4.54
N THR A 47 -1.64 -19.21 -5.50
CA THR A 47 -1.14 -18.45 -6.66
C THR A 47 -0.85 -17.02 -6.21
N SER A 48 0.19 -16.40 -6.78
CA SER A 48 0.38 -14.95 -6.61
C SER A 48 -0.92 -14.20 -6.96
N PRO A 49 -1.23 -13.08 -6.29
CA PRO A 49 -2.41 -12.31 -6.61
C PRO A 49 -2.35 -11.89 -8.08
N THR A 50 -3.45 -12.09 -8.80
CA THR A 50 -3.58 -11.70 -10.21
C THR A 50 -4.64 -10.63 -10.34
N CYS A 51 -4.43 -9.70 -11.27
CA CYS A 51 -5.44 -8.71 -11.60
C CYS A 51 -6.33 -9.23 -12.75
N PRO A 52 -7.67 -9.25 -12.60
CA PRO A 52 -8.58 -9.69 -13.64
C PRO A 52 -8.80 -8.62 -14.73
N TYR A 53 -7.72 -7.98 -15.20
CA TYR A 53 -7.76 -6.96 -16.25
C TYR A 53 -7.25 -7.55 -17.59
N PRO A 54 -8.10 -7.66 -18.62
CA PRO A 54 -7.71 -8.28 -19.90
C PRO A 54 -7.11 -7.29 -20.91
N GLY A 55 -7.06 -5.99 -20.59
CA GLY A 55 -6.66 -4.95 -21.53
C GLY A 55 -5.16 -4.68 -21.59
N PRO A 56 -4.73 -3.78 -22.49
CA PRO A 56 -3.30 -3.51 -22.75
C PRO A 56 -2.67 -2.50 -21.78
N ASN A 57 -3.48 -1.84 -20.91
CA ASN A 57 -2.97 -0.84 -20.00
C ASN A 57 -2.07 -1.46 -18.91
N PRO A 58 -1.04 -0.75 -18.43
CA PRO A 58 -0.18 -1.23 -17.37
C PRO A 58 -0.96 -1.56 -16.08
N VAL A 59 -0.52 -2.64 -15.44
CA VAL A 59 -1.06 -3.13 -14.18
C VAL A 59 0.07 -3.27 -13.18
N LEU A 60 -0.15 -2.79 -11.96
CA LEU A 60 0.70 -3.06 -10.82
C LEU A 60 -0.07 -3.84 -9.76
N ILE A 61 0.61 -4.74 -9.07
CA ILE A 61 0.04 -5.49 -7.95
C ILE A 61 0.93 -5.23 -6.74
N HIS A 62 0.33 -4.63 -5.72
CA HIS A 62 0.97 -4.41 -4.43
C HIS A 62 0.17 -5.16 -3.37
N THR A 63 0.82 -6.05 -2.62
CA THR A 63 0.16 -6.93 -1.65
C THR A 63 -1.04 -7.66 -2.26
N ASN A 64 -2.27 -7.31 -1.89
CA ASN A 64 -3.52 -7.84 -2.44
C ASN A 64 -4.36 -6.77 -3.16
N LYS A 65 -3.75 -5.67 -3.58
CA LYS A 65 -4.37 -4.64 -4.41
C LYS A 65 -3.78 -4.66 -5.82
N CYS A 66 -4.65 -4.70 -6.83
CA CYS A 66 -4.31 -4.40 -8.20
C CYS A 66 -4.58 -2.93 -8.50
N PHE A 67 -3.67 -2.27 -9.22
CA PHE A 67 -3.82 -0.93 -9.77
C PHE A 67 -3.71 -0.97 -11.30
N VAL A 68 -4.73 -0.46 -12.02
CA VAL A 68 -4.77 -0.41 -13.49
C VAL A 68 -4.72 1.03 -13.96
N PHE A 69 -3.72 1.35 -14.79
CA PHE A 69 -3.44 2.72 -15.22
C PHE A 69 -4.17 3.05 -16.52
N MET A 70 -5.30 3.73 -16.43
CA MET A 70 -6.11 4.10 -17.59
C MET A 70 -5.58 5.39 -18.22
N THR A 71 -4.54 5.25 -19.04
CA THR A 71 -3.81 6.38 -19.65
C THR A 71 -4.11 6.63 -21.12
N ASN A 72 -4.68 5.64 -21.80
CA ASN A 72 -5.13 5.75 -23.19
C ASN A 72 -6.51 6.42 -23.33
N GLU A 73 -7.19 6.69 -22.23
CA GLU A 73 -8.48 7.36 -22.18
C GLU A 73 -8.45 8.45 -21.11
N LYS A 74 -9.30 9.47 -21.28
CA LYS A 74 -9.51 10.52 -20.30
C LYS A 74 -11.00 10.63 -20.02
N LYS A 75 -11.37 10.74 -18.75
CA LYS A 75 -12.76 10.79 -18.29
C LYS A 75 -12.90 11.79 -17.16
N GLN A 76 -14.12 12.25 -16.91
CA GLN A 76 -14.41 12.93 -15.65
C GLN A 76 -14.36 11.91 -14.51
N PRO A 77 -14.15 12.31 -13.24
CA PRO A 77 -14.00 11.38 -12.12
C PRO A 77 -15.19 10.42 -11.94
N TRP A 78 -16.43 10.89 -12.10
CA TRP A 78 -17.61 10.03 -11.97
C TRP A 78 -17.72 9.01 -13.12
N GLU A 79 -17.29 9.36 -14.33
CA GLU A 79 -17.22 8.43 -15.47
C GLU A 79 -16.06 7.44 -15.30
N ALA A 80 -14.94 7.91 -14.76
CA ALA A 80 -13.78 7.10 -14.45
C ALA A 80 -14.11 6.03 -13.38
N GLN A 81 -14.85 6.41 -12.32
CA GLN A 81 -15.36 5.48 -11.32
C GLN A 81 -16.21 4.37 -11.96
N LYS A 82 -17.20 4.74 -12.78
CA LYS A 82 -18.03 3.77 -13.52
C LYS A 82 -17.19 2.86 -14.42
N ALA A 83 -16.20 3.41 -15.11
CA ALA A 83 -15.30 2.62 -15.95
C ALA A 83 -14.50 1.59 -15.14
N CYS A 84 -14.01 1.94 -13.95
CA CYS A 84 -13.34 0.99 -13.06
C CYS A 84 -14.27 -0.12 -12.55
N GLU A 85 -15.51 0.24 -12.23
CA GLU A 85 -16.56 -0.72 -11.83
C GLU A 85 -16.88 -1.70 -12.97
N GLU A 86 -17.11 -1.21 -14.18
CA GLU A 86 -17.46 -2.04 -15.34
C GLU A 86 -16.31 -2.96 -15.79
N MET A 87 -15.07 -2.48 -15.67
CA MET A 87 -13.89 -3.14 -16.25
C MET A 87 -13.32 -4.25 -15.38
N ILE A 88 -13.21 -4.01 -14.07
CA ILE A 88 -12.56 -4.94 -13.13
C ILE A 88 -13.41 -5.16 -11.87
N ASN A 89 -14.66 -4.71 -11.83
CA ASN A 89 -15.49 -4.70 -10.63
C ASN A 89 -14.77 -3.98 -9.46
N GLY A 90 -14.03 -2.93 -9.81
CA GLY A 90 -13.17 -2.17 -8.91
C GLY A 90 -13.72 -0.76 -8.65
N THR A 91 -12.83 0.13 -8.25
CA THR A 91 -13.13 1.54 -7.95
C THR A 91 -12.00 2.42 -8.44
N LEU A 92 -12.17 3.75 -8.44
CA LEU A 92 -11.02 4.65 -8.46
C LEU A 92 -10.10 4.37 -7.27
N ALA A 93 -8.81 4.53 -7.50
CA ALA A 93 -7.79 4.14 -6.54
C ALA A 93 -7.87 4.94 -5.23
N GLU A 94 -7.70 4.21 -4.13
CA GLU A 94 -7.63 4.69 -2.76
C GLU A 94 -6.26 4.27 -2.21
N LEU A 95 -5.36 5.23 -2.12
CA LEU A 95 -4.03 5.01 -1.60
C LEU A 95 -4.07 5.25 -0.10
N SER A 96 -3.92 4.17 0.67
CA SER A 96 -4.09 4.17 2.12
C SER A 96 -2.76 4.30 2.87
N THR A 97 -1.62 4.12 2.19
CA THR A 97 -0.28 4.16 2.81
C THR A 97 0.72 4.92 1.93
N GLU A 98 1.78 5.44 2.56
CA GLU A 98 2.92 6.05 1.87
C GLU A 98 3.58 5.06 0.90
N GLU A 99 3.64 3.78 1.31
CA GLU A 99 4.18 2.70 0.47
C GLU A 99 3.36 2.51 -0.80
N GLU A 100 2.02 2.49 -0.72
CA GLU A 100 1.15 2.41 -1.90
C GLU A 100 1.33 3.60 -2.83
N ARG A 101 1.39 4.82 -2.28
CA ARG A 101 1.64 6.05 -3.05
C ARG A 101 2.95 5.98 -3.82
N LEU A 102 4.04 5.62 -3.14
CA LEU A 102 5.36 5.50 -3.75
C LEU A 102 5.42 4.35 -4.75
N PHE A 103 4.77 3.21 -4.46
CA PHE A 103 4.73 2.06 -5.35
C PHE A 103 4.04 2.42 -6.68
N VAL A 104 2.97 3.20 -6.63
CA VAL A 104 2.27 3.70 -7.82
C VAL A 104 3.10 4.75 -8.56
N SER A 105 3.62 5.77 -7.85
CA SER A 105 4.30 6.92 -8.48
C SER A 105 5.73 6.65 -8.97
N GLN A 106 6.43 5.67 -8.39
CA GLN A 106 7.78 5.28 -8.84
C GLN A 106 7.76 4.20 -9.93
N SER A 107 6.58 3.81 -10.40
CA SER A 107 6.48 2.84 -11.47
C SER A 107 7.00 3.44 -12.79
N VAL A 108 7.82 2.67 -13.51
CA VAL A 108 8.56 3.11 -14.72
C VAL A 108 7.66 3.45 -15.92
N TYR A 109 6.35 3.37 -15.76
CA TYR A 109 5.41 3.36 -16.88
C TYR A 109 5.00 4.76 -17.36
N PHE A 110 5.16 5.83 -16.56
CA PHE A 110 4.58 7.14 -16.91
C PHE A 110 5.44 8.34 -16.51
N ASN A 111 5.63 9.27 -17.45
CA ASN A 111 6.57 10.38 -17.29
C ASN A 111 5.94 11.77 -17.12
N VAL A 112 4.61 11.99 -17.18
CA VAL A 112 3.99 13.32 -16.97
C VAL A 112 2.45 13.32 -16.71
N SER A 113 1.82 12.22 -16.28
CA SER A 113 0.34 12.21 -16.16
C SER A 113 -0.14 12.57 -14.76
N LEU A 114 -1.17 13.41 -14.68
CA LEU A 114 -2.06 13.46 -13.51
C LEU A 114 -3.09 12.33 -13.64
N LEU A 115 -3.28 11.56 -12.57
CA LEU A 115 -4.20 10.44 -12.48
C LEU A 115 -5.31 10.79 -11.50
N ILE A 116 -6.57 10.70 -11.93
CA ILE A 116 -7.72 10.82 -11.02
C ILE A 116 -7.65 9.68 -9.99
N LEU A 117 -7.84 10.04 -8.72
CA LEU A 117 -8.01 9.13 -7.58
C LEU A 117 -9.45 9.15 -7.07
N GLY A 118 -9.77 8.23 -6.16
CA GLY A 118 -11.11 8.06 -5.60
C GLY A 118 -11.42 8.96 -4.42
N ALA A 119 -10.74 10.10 -4.25
CA ALA A 119 -11.02 11.06 -3.16
C ALA A 119 -11.69 12.33 -3.68
N ASN A 120 -12.61 12.87 -2.88
CA ASN A 120 -13.25 14.15 -3.12
C ASN A 120 -13.75 14.78 -1.81
N ASP A 121 -13.99 16.08 -1.78
CA ASP A 121 -14.54 16.81 -0.62
C ASP A 121 -15.88 17.49 -0.95
N SER A 122 -16.62 16.98 -1.95
CA SER A 122 -17.88 17.58 -2.45
C SER A 122 -18.95 17.75 -1.37
N ASP A 123 -18.92 16.92 -0.32
CA ASP A 123 -19.86 16.99 0.80
C ASP A 123 -19.47 18.06 1.83
N PHE A 124 -18.17 18.22 2.08
CA PHE A 124 -17.62 19.11 3.11
C PHE A 124 -16.25 19.63 2.67
N GLU A 125 -16.20 20.89 2.24
CA GLU A 125 -14.98 21.58 1.83
C GLU A 125 -13.83 21.39 2.83
N GLY A 126 -12.68 20.93 2.33
CA GLY A 126 -11.47 20.66 3.12
C GLY A 126 -11.45 19.28 3.80
N GLU A 127 -12.53 18.51 3.74
CA GLU A 127 -12.60 17.13 4.22
C GLU A 127 -12.68 16.14 3.04
N PHE A 128 -11.53 15.82 2.46
CA PHE A 128 -11.44 14.84 1.37
C PHE A 128 -11.72 13.43 1.87
N ILE A 129 -12.75 12.79 1.31
CA ILE A 129 -13.21 11.45 1.67
C ILE A 129 -12.99 10.50 0.49
N TRP A 130 -12.45 9.32 0.80
CA TRP A 130 -12.34 8.23 -0.16
C TRP A 130 -13.70 7.61 -0.45
N VAL A 131 -14.07 7.56 -1.73
CA VAL A 131 -15.38 7.06 -2.20
C VAL A 131 -15.62 5.61 -1.78
N ARG A 132 -14.59 4.76 -1.78
CA ARG A 132 -14.74 3.33 -1.53
C ARG A 132 -14.99 3.01 -0.06
N ASN A 133 -14.12 3.44 0.85
CA ASN A 133 -14.23 3.09 2.27
C ASN A 133 -14.84 4.18 3.16
N GLN A 134 -15.19 5.34 2.59
CA GLN A 134 -15.80 6.47 3.30
C GLN A 134 -14.92 7.04 4.43
N SER A 135 -13.59 6.84 4.34
CA SER A 135 -12.63 7.38 5.29
C SER A 135 -12.03 8.70 4.83
N LEU A 136 -11.62 9.51 5.79
CA LEU A 136 -10.92 10.76 5.54
C LEU A 136 -9.51 10.51 4.98
N LEU A 137 -9.12 11.24 3.94
CA LEU A 137 -7.75 11.36 3.47
C LEU A 137 -6.94 12.12 4.52
N ARG A 138 -6.25 11.38 5.39
CA ARG A 138 -5.44 11.95 6.49
C ARG A 138 -3.97 12.19 6.14
N LEU A 139 -3.55 11.75 4.96
CA LEU A 139 -2.14 11.72 4.58
C LEU A 139 -1.76 13.03 3.89
N ASN A 140 -0.67 13.65 4.36
CA ASN A 140 -0.24 14.96 3.85
C ASN A 140 0.62 14.80 2.59
N TRP A 141 -0.03 14.52 1.47
CA TRP A 141 0.61 14.28 0.17
C TRP A 141 0.44 15.44 -0.81
N TRP A 142 -0.14 16.54 -0.35
CA TRP A 142 -0.47 17.69 -1.19
C TRP A 142 0.77 18.31 -1.81
N ALA A 143 0.67 18.65 -3.10
CA ALA A 143 1.64 19.49 -3.75
C ALA A 143 1.70 20.86 -3.04
N SER A 144 2.83 21.56 -3.20
CA SER A 144 3.01 22.88 -2.59
C SER A 144 1.91 23.85 -3.01
N GLY A 145 1.09 24.28 -2.05
CA GLY A 145 -0.02 25.22 -2.28
C GLY A 145 -1.40 24.56 -2.34
N GLU A 146 -1.47 23.22 -2.30
CA GLU A 146 -2.72 22.45 -2.31
C GLU A 146 -3.15 22.00 -0.90
N PRO A 147 -4.45 21.70 -0.69
CA PRO A 147 -5.57 21.98 -1.59
C PRO A 147 -5.86 23.49 -1.63
N ASN A 148 -6.06 24.06 -2.82
CA ASN A 148 -6.22 25.50 -2.99
C ASN A 148 -7.69 25.94 -3.30
N ASN A 149 -8.53 24.96 -3.67
CA ASN A 149 -9.91 25.15 -4.10
C ASN A 149 -10.11 26.33 -5.08
N ALA A 150 -9.38 26.32 -6.20
CA ALA A 150 -9.37 27.43 -7.13
C ALA A 150 -10.79 27.72 -7.62
N ASN A 151 -11.22 28.98 -7.47
CA ASN A 151 -12.55 29.46 -7.83
C ASN A 151 -13.72 28.75 -7.11
N GLY A 152 -13.47 27.98 -6.05
CA GLY A 152 -14.50 27.25 -5.32
C GLY A 152 -15.08 26.05 -6.10
N GLN A 153 -14.28 25.40 -6.94
CA GLN A 153 -14.74 24.36 -7.88
C GLN A 153 -13.84 23.10 -7.92
N GLU A 154 -12.81 23.01 -7.08
CA GLU A 154 -11.84 21.91 -7.14
C GLU A 154 -12.09 20.89 -6.04
N TYR A 155 -13.05 20.00 -6.28
CA TYR A 155 -13.48 19.03 -5.28
C TYR A 155 -12.87 17.63 -5.46
N CYS A 156 -12.21 17.36 -6.59
CA CYS A 156 -11.71 16.02 -6.93
C CYS A 156 -10.20 15.94 -6.77
N VAL A 157 -9.68 14.76 -6.44
CA VAL A 157 -8.24 14.58 -6.23
C VAL A 157 -7.58 13.94 -7.45
N SER A 158 -6.50 14.55 -7.93
CA SER A 158 -5.56 13.91 -8.86
C SER A 158 -4.21 13.69 -8.21
N MET A 159 -3.45 12.72 -8.70
CA MET A 159 -2.07 12.46 -8.29
C MET A 159 -1.11 12.56 -9.48
N SER A 160 0.03 13.20 -9.26
CA SER A 160 1.17 13.16 -10.17
C SER A 160 1.75 11.75 -10.24
N SER A 161 1.78 11.16 -11.44
CA SER A 161 2.37 9.83 -11.66
C SER A 161 3.88 9.80 -11.49
N ILE A 162 4.54 10.94 -11.22
CA ILE A 162 6.00 11.03 -11.03
C ILE A 162 6.33 11.32 -9.56
N SER A 163 5.85 12.45 -9.04
CA SER A 163 6.16 12.87 -7.65
C SER A 163 5.30 12.14 -6.63
N GLY A 164 4.16 11.59 -7.05
CA GLY A 164 3.15 11.01 -6.18
C GLY A 164 2.44 12.06 -5.32
N GLU A 165 2.66 13.36 -5.56
CA GLU A 165 1.96 14.44 -4.89
C GLU A 165 0.53 14.53 -5.44
N ILE A 166 -0.40 14.96 -4.57
CA ILE A 166 -1.80 15.13 -4.92
C ILE A 166 -2.19 16.60 -5.03
N SER A 167 -3.19 16.89 -5.85
CA SER A 167 -3.80 18.22 -6.04
C SER A 167 -5.31 18.12 -5.96
N SER A 168 -5.96 19.18 -5.47
CA SER A 168 -7.39 19.36 -5.69
C SER A 168 -7.54 19.90 -7.11
N ASP A 169 -8.40 19.28 -7.91
CA ASP A 169 -8.65 19.62 -9.29
C ASP A 169 -10.16 19.71 -9.53
N SER A 170 -10.52 20.39 -10.62
CA SER A 170 -11.91 20.40 -11.09
C SER A 170 -12.39 18.99 -11.41
N CYS A 171 -13.56 18.62 -10.88
CA CYS A 171 -14.24 17.38 -11.23
C CYS A 171 -14.74 17.35 -12.68
N GLU A 172 -14.67 18.46 -13.42
CA GLU A 172 -15.07 18.51 -14.83
C GLU A 172 -13.93 18.14 -15.78
N ASP A 173 -12.69 18.09 -15.29
CA ASP A 173 -11.52 17.85 -16.10
C ASP A 173 -11.44 16.40 -16.58
N LEU A 174 -11.22 16.24 -17.89
CA LEU A 174 -10.93 14.94 -18.49
C LEU A 174 -9.45 14.60 -18.27
N LYS A 175 -9.18 13.67 -17.37
CA LYS A 175 -7.81 13.19 -17.10
C LYS A 175 -7.73 11.66 -17.18
N PRO A 176 -6.53 11.12 -17.39
CA PRO A 176 -6.24 9.72 -17.09
C PRO A 176 -6.60 9.39 -15.64
N PHE A 177 -6.85 8.12 -15.35
CA PHE A 177 -7.35 7.70 -14.04
C PHE A 177 -6.72 6.38 -13.59
N LEU A 178 -6.69 6.18 -12.28
CA LEU A 178 -6.16 4.96 -11.68
C LEU A 178 -7.31 4.14 -11.12
N CYS A 179 -7.53 2.95 -11.66
CA CYS A 179 -8.47 1.99 -11.08
C CYS A 179 -7.75 1.11 -10.07
N GLN A 180 -8.47 0.65 -9.05
CA GLN A 180 -8.03 -0.37 -8.13
C GLN A 180 -9.03 -1.49 -7.95
N LEU A 181 -8.53 -2.67 -7.58
CA LEU A 181 -9.32 -3.78 -7.09
C LEU A 181 -8.56 -4.51 -5.99
N GLU A 182 -9.22 -4.76 -4.86
CA GLU A 182 -8.73 -5.73 -3.87
C GLU A 182 -8.97 -7.14 -4.40
N VAL A 183 -7.89 -7.90 -4.57
CA VAL A 183 -7.89 -9.28 -5.03
C VAL A 183 -7.71 -10.23 -3.83
N PRO A 184 -8.08 -11.52 -3.95
CA PRO A 184 -7.90 -12.47 -2.87
C PRO A 184 -6.45 -12.50 -2.38
N ASN A 185 -6.26 -12.32 -1.06
CA ASN A 185 -4.95 -12.41 -0.45
C ASN A 185 -4.54 -13.88 -0.31
N PRO A 186 -3.45 -14.34 -0.94
CA PRO A 186 -3.01 -15.74 -0.86
C PRO A 186 -2.71 -16.19 0.58
N CYS A 187 -2.42 -15.24 1.47
CA CYS A 187 -2.10 -15.52 2.85
C CYS A 187 -3.33 -15.80 3.73
N ASP A 188 -4.55 -15.52 3.29
CA ASP A 188 -5.75 -15.69 4.11
C ASP A 188 -5.95 -17.15 4.55
N THR A 189 -5.53 -18.11 3.74
CA THR A 189 -5.64 -19.56 4.04
C THR A 189 -4.41 -20.12 4.75
N ILE A 190 -3.25 -19.45 4.63
CA ILE A 190 -1.95 -19.91 5.15
C ILE A 190 -1.71 -19.32 6.55
N LEU A 191 -1.88 -18.02 6.67
CA LEU A 191 -1.65 -17.24 7.87
C LEU A 191 -2.68 -16.09 7.91
N PRO A 192 -3.90 -16.34 8.43
CA PRO A 192 -4.98 -15.36 8.40
C PRO A 192 -4.57 -13.99 8.95
N GLY A 193 -4.84 -12.92 8.21
CA GLY A 193 -4.45 -11.55 8.56
C GLY A 193 -2.96 -11.23 8.34
N ALA A 194 -2.22 -12.09 7.64
CA ALA A 194 -0.89 -11.75 7.13
C ALA A 194 -1.00 -10.97 5.82
N ILE A 195 -0.02 -10.12 5.56
CA ILE A 195 0.16 -9.47 4.27
C ILE A 195 0.98 -10.37 3.33
N TYR A 196 0.64 -10.35 2.05
CA TYR A 196 1.41 -11.02 1.01
C TYR A 196 2.46 -10.07 0.43
N SER A 197 3.69 -10.53 0.26
CA SER A 197 4.72 -9.83 -0.51
C SER A 197 5.74 -10.82 -1.06
N ASP A 198 5.98 -10.78 -2.37
CA ASP A 198 7.00 -11.57 -3.09
C ASP A 198 7.02 -13.07 -2.73
N GLY A 199 5.84 -13.71 -2.78
CA GLY A 199 5.71 -15.14 -2.47
C GLY A 199 5.78 -15.48 -0.97
N GLN A 200 5.75 -14.48 -0.10
CA GLN A 200 5.85 -14.66 1.35
C GLN A 200 4.66 -14.01 2.07
N CYS A 201 4.27 -14.61 3.18
CA CYS A 201 3.26 -14.10 4.10
C CYS A 201 3.93 -13.56 5.35
N PHE A 202 3.64 -12.31 5.70
CA PHE A 202 4.18 -11.64 6.86
C PHE A 202 3.09 -11.29 7.86
N LYS A 203 3.27 -11.66 9.13
CA LYS A 203 2.33 -11.30 10.20
C LYS A 203 3.07 -10.81 11.44
N MET A 204 2.73 -9.59 11.85
CA MET A 204 3.21 -9.03 13.10
C MET A 204 2.33 -9.51 14.25
N TYR A 205 2.96 -9.85 15.37
CA TYR A 205 2.29 -10.21 16.61
C TYR A 205 2.70 -9.24 17.71
N THR A 206 1.71 -8.60 18.32
CA THR A 206 1.89 -7.55 19.32
C THR A 206 1.91 -8.05 20.77
N GLN A 207 1.95 -9.38 20.96
CA GLN A 207 2.22 -9.97 22.26
C GLN A 207 3.73 -10.07 22.45
N SER A 208 4.29 -9.32 23.39
CA SER A 208 5.73 -9.34 23.66
C SER A 208 6.16 -10.72 24.15
N MET A 209 7.23 -11.25 23.56
CA MET A 209 7.81 -12.55 23.90
C MET A 209 9.32 -12.56 23.68
N ASN A 210 10.04 -13.35 24.46
CA ASN A 210 11.45 -13.63 24.20
C ASN A 210 11.63 -14.74 23.16
N TRP A 211 12.84 -14.89 22.64
CA TRP A 211 13.13 -15.83 21.55
C TRP A 211 12.74 -17.27 21.87
N SER A 212 13.00 -17.73 23.11
CA SER A 212 12.64 -19.09 23.54
C SER A 212 11.12 -19.33 23.54
N GLN A 213 10.34 -18.35 24.01
CA GLN A 213 8.87 -18.40 23.97
C GLN A 213 8.34 -18.43 22.53
N VAL A 214 8.92 -17.61 21.65
CA VAL A 214 8.59 -17.55 20.22
C VAL A 214 8.87 -18.90 19.55
N GLN A 215 10.07 -19.46 19.74
CA GLN A 215 10.42 -20.79 19.22
C GLN A 215 9.53 -21.90 19.80
N LYS A 216 9.16 -21.84 21.08
CA LYS A 216 8.28 -22.87 21.65
C LYS A 216 6.88 -22.84 21.05
N LYS A 217 6.37 -21.65 20.71
CA LYS A 217 5.01 -21.47 20.20
C LYS A 217 4.91 -21.61 18.68
N TRP A 218 5.97 -21.26 17.95
CA TRP A 218 6.02 -21.25 16.48
C TRP A 218 7.28 -21.90 15.89
N GLY A 219 7.99 -22.77 16.61
CA GLY A 219 9.29 -23.32 16.17
C GLY A 219 9.26 -24.18 14.91
N ASN A 220 8.07 -24.52 14.39
CA ASN A 220 7.89 -25.14 13.08
C ASN A 220 7.83 -24.10 11.93
N TRP A 221 7.99 -22.81 12.21
CA TRP A 221 7.82 -21.69 11.29
C TRP A 221 9.16 -20.97 11.10
N HIS A 222 9.38 -20.37 9.93
CA HIS A 222 10.56 -19.52 9.69
C HIS A 222 10.36 -18.15 10.36
N LEU A 223 10.88 -18.00 11.57
CA LEU A 223 10.72 -16.79 12.38
C LEU A 223 11.87 -15.80 12.10
N LYS A 224 11.56 -14.51 12.01
CA LYS A 224 12.54 -13.42 11.99
C LYS A 224 12.23 -12.48 13.16
N GLN A 225 13.19 -12.31 14.06
CA GLN A 225 13.23 -11.15 14.96
C GLN A 225 14.07 -10.07 14.30
#